data_AF-A0A4Y8VR16-F1
#
_entry.id   AF-A0A4Y8VR16-F1
#
_cell.length_a   1.000
_cell.length_b   1.000
_cell.length_c   1.000
_cell.angle_alpha   90.00
_cell.angle_beta   90.00
_cell.angle_gamma   90.00
#
_symmetry.space_group_name_H-M   'P 1'
#
loop_
_entity.id
_entity.type
_entity.pdbx_description
1 polymer ?
#
loop_
_entity_poly.entity_id
_entity_poly.type
_entity_poly.pdbx_seq_one_letter_code
_entity_poly.pdbx_strand_id
1 'polypeptide(L)'
;MKKEIKMDPEDLQTRLNQEVITTSDPRKMLGMYTAKRVLRTWTEDFIDQDTGEIVTIERNDMIMERGVLLTPEQVSELSFYLQSGDIKEVEITNQCRNGVEYLGGGFTPWMATVKVNGKNTKMLLFAQDINQALEILKDYTELETSGSFFILGIKQRSSLIYIDSQLSSYAMNEKGEAVVDEKDDEKVVKQRFYIVDASIQNLDATQDQVEDGVDVYCQTFLLKSANADSAKKQIELYMARKAKERAETGKEAIICKYGITINAASPVGIGSVVPEDFSMAYKHAESDFAKEVEKKDSKEEDEDENSEE
;
A
#
# COMPACT_ATOMS: atom_id res chain seq x y z
N MET A 1 5.38 31.26 -16.44
CA MET A 1 6.59 31.40 -15.59
C MET A 1 6.23 30.91 -14.19
N LYS A 2 6.83 29.81 -13.70
CA LYS A 2 6.70 29.45 -12.28
C LYS A 2 7.51 30.49 -11.51
N LYS A 3 6.87 31.29 -10.65
CA LYS A 3 7.60 32.14 -9.69
C LYS A 3 8.37 31.20 -8.79
N GLU A 4 9.70 31.32 -8.81
CA GLU A 4 10.56 30.64 -7.85
C GLU A 4 10.25 31.25 -6.48
N ILE A 5 9.59 30.48 -5.60
CA ILE A 5 9.30 30.91 -4.24
C ILE A 5 10.62 30.78 -3.47
N LYS A 6 11.34 31.88 -3.32
CA LYS A 6 12.44 31.95 -2.34
C LYS A 6 11.82 32.24 -0.98
N MET A 7 11.77 31.23 -0.12
CA MET A 7 11.45 31.42 1.31
C MET A 7 12.63 32.12 1.99
N ASP A 8 12.32 33.08 2.86
CA ASP A 8 13.31 33.70 3.73
C ASP A 8 13.85 32.62 4.70
N PRO A 9 15.19 32.49 4.89
CA PRO A 9 15.75 31.57 5.87
C PRO A 9 15.17 31.70 7.28
N GLU A 10 14.70 32.89 7.67
CA GLU A 10 14.08 33.13 8.99
C GLU A 10 12.68 32.50 9.13
N ASP A 11 11.97 32.31 8.01
CA ASP A 11 10.64 31.67 7.95
C ASP A 11 10.72 30.16 7.65
N LEU A 12 11.93 29.59 7.56
CA LEU A 12 12.13 28.21 7.16
C LEU A 12 11.75 27.24 8.28
N GLN A 13 10.62 26.54 8.16
CA GLN A 13 10.22 25.51 9.11
C GLN A 13 10.59 24.11 8.62
N THR A 14 11.55 23.46 9.28
CA THR A 14 11.96 22.07 9.01
C THR A 14 12.00 21.25 10.29
N ARG A 15 12.13 19.92 10.18
CA ARG A 15 12.33 19.07 11.37
C ARG A 15 13.65 19.37 12.09
N LEU A 16 14.64 19.96 11.41
CA LEU A 16 15.96 20.24 11.97
C LEU A 16 15.98 21.44 12.93
N ASN A 17 15.06 22.38 12.75
CA ASN A 17 14.88 23.53 13.64
C ASN A 17 13.51 23.51 14.34
N GLN A 18 12.89 22.33 14.40
CA GLN A 18 11.72 22.13 15.23
C GLN A 18 12.17 22.04 16.69
N GLU A 19 11.64 22.93 17.51
CA GLU A 19 11.77 22.84 18.96
C GLU A 19 10.56 22.10 19.51
N VAL A 20 10.82 21.09 20.33
CA VAL A 20 9.80 20.30 21.02
C VAL A 20 10.12 20.36 22.50
N ILE A 21 9.14 20.76 23.30
CA ILE A 21 9.28 20.95 24.74
C ILE A 21 8.14 20.21 25.42
N THR A 22 8.45 19.43 26.44
CA THR A 22 7.45 18.87 27.34
C THR A 22 7.34 19.76 28.58
N THR A 23 6.14 20.24 28.90
CA THR A 23 5.93 21.22 29.98
C THR A 23 4.54 21.12 30.59
N SER A 24 4.45 21.51 31.86
CA SER A 24 3.19 21.79 32.57
C SER A 24 2.99 23.29 32.85
N ASP A 25 3.96 24.15 32.51
CA ASP A 25 3.88 25.60 32.68
C ASP A 25 3.06 26.25 31.55
N PRO A 26 1.87 26.83 31.84
CA PRO A 26 1.01 27.46 30.83
C PRO A 26 1.68 28.61 30.10
N ARG A 27 2.64 29.30 30.73
CA ARG A 27 3.34 30.44 30.13
C ARG A 27 4.23 30.03 28.95
N LYS A 28 4.70 28.78 28.95
CA LYS A 28 5.50 28.22 27.85
C LYS A 28 4.64 27.72 26.70
N MET A 29 3.36 27.48 26.95
CA MET A 29 2.42 26.92 25.97
C MET A 29 1.86 27.97 25.03
N LEU A 30 1.63 29.19 25.51
CA LEU A 30 0.98 30.25 24.73
C LEU A 30 1.73 30.54 23.42
N GLY A 31 1.01 30.47 22.30
CA GLY A 31 1.55 30.72 20.96
C GLY A 31 2.30 29.54 20.34
N MET A 32 2.42 28.41 21.04
CA MET A 32 2.98 27.16 20.53
C MET A 32 1.88 26.25 19.97
N TYR A 33 2.26 25.14 19.36
CA TYR A 33 1.34 24.10 18.88
C TYR A 33 1.47 22.83 19.72
N THR A 34 0.42 22.03 19.83
CA THR A 34 0.53 20.67 20.39
C THR A 34 1.39 19.80 19.47
N ALA A 35 2.46 19.18 20.00
CA ALA A 35 3.36 18.34 19.21
C ALA A 35 2.78 16.95 18.92
N LYS A 36 1.92 16.47 19.83
CA LYS A 36 1.16 15.21 19.77
C LYS A 36 -0.24 15.42 20.33
N ARG A 37 -1.11 14.41 20.20
CA ARG A 37 -2.42 14.42 20.86
C ARG A 37 -2.24 14.47 22.38
N VAL A 38 -3.04 15.29 23.03
CA VAL A 38 -3.12 15.34 24.49
C VAL A 38 -4.22 14.39 24.90
N LEU A 39 -3.85 13.33 25.60
CA LEU A 39 -4.76 12.27 26.03
C LEU A 39 -4.83 12.24 27.55
N ARG A 40 -6.04 12.05 28.06
CA ARG A 40 -6.29 11.61 29.43
C ARG A 40 -6.28 10.09 29.45
N THR A 41 -5.43 9.48 30.25
CA THR A 41 -5.29 8.02 30.33
C THR A 41 -5.69 7.53 31.71
N TRP A 42 -6.56 6.53 31.80
CA TRP A 42 -6.92 5.86 33.05
C TRP A 42 -7.07 4.35 32.84
N THR A 43 -7.03 3.58 33.93
CA THR A 43 -7.21 2.12 33.90
C THR A 43 -8.54 1.75 34.51
N GLU A 44 -9.22 0.78 33.91
CA GLU A 44 -10.46 0.20 34.41
C GLU A 44 -10.27 -1.31 34.56
N ASP A 45 -10.60 -1.83 35.73
CA ASP A 45 -10.54 -3.26 36.02
C ASP A 45 -11.90 -3.89 35.73
N PHE A 46 -11.90 -4.91 34.87
CA PHE A 46 -13.06 -5.74 34.57
C PHE A 46 -12.83 -7.15 35.10
N ILE A 47 -13.89 -7.77 35.61
CA ILE A 47 -13.86 -9.18 36.00
C ILE A 47 -14.43 -9.98 34.83
N ASP A 48 -13.63 -10.88 34.28
CA ASP A 48 -14.11 -11.85 33.30
C ASP A 48 -15.11 -12.79 33.97
N GLN A 49 -16.34 -12.86 33.43
CA GLN A 49 -17.42 -13.64 34.01
C GLN A 49 -17.18 -15.15 33.90
N ASP A 50 -16.38 -15.60 32.94
CA ASP A 50 -16.12 -17.02 32.70
C ASP A 50 -14.92 -17.54 33.51
N THR A 51 -13.91 -16.70 33.74
CA THR A 51 -12.65 -17.09 34.41
C THR A 51 -12.48 -16.52 35.82
N GLY A 52 -13.19 -15.42 36.14
CA GLY A 52 -13.00 -14.67 37.39
C GLY A 52 -11.69 -13.87 37.45
N GLU A 53 -10.94 -13.81 36.35
CA GLU A 53 -9.71 -13.03 36.25
C GLU A 53 -10.01 -11.53 36.13
N ILE A 54 -9.16 -10.71 36.76
CA ILE A 54 -9.23 -9.26 36.62
C ILE A 54 -8.43 -8.86 35.38
N VAL A 55 -9.13 -8.34 34.38
CA VAL A 55 -8.55 -7.76 33.16
C VAL A 55 -8.52 -6.25 33.34
N THR A 56 -7.32 -5.69 33.48
CA THR A 56 -7.11 -4.24 33.48
C THR A 56 -7.03 -3.72 32.05
N ILE A 57 -7.89 -2.76 31.71
CA ILE A 57 -7.93 -2.12 30.39
C ILE A 57 -7.53 -0.66 30.52
N GLU A 58 -6.57 -0.22 29.71
CA GLU A 58 -6.22 1.19 29.58
C GLU A 58 -7.22 1.90 28.64
N ARG A 59 -7.83 2.97 29.13
CA ARG A 59 -8.73 3.84 28.39
C ARG A 59 -8.06 5.19 28.17
N ASN A 60 -8.40 5.80 27.03
CA ASN A 60 -7.88 7.10 26.62
C ASN A 60 -9.02 7.99 26.17
N ASP A 61 -9.04 9.24 26.65
CA ASP A 61 -9.92 10.29 26.17
C ASP A 61 -9.08 11.41 25.55
N MET A 62 -9.50 11.88 24.38
CA MET A 62 -8.73 12.88 23.64
C MET A 62 -9.14 14.28 24.10
N ILE A 63 -8.23 14.95 24.82
CA ILE A 63 -8.41 16.34 25.24
C ILE A 63 -8.15 17.28 24.06
N MET A 64 -7.07 17.04 23.31
CA MET A 64 -6.68 17.94 22.23
C MET A 64 -5.98 17.19 21.10
N GLU A 65 -6.28 17.59 19.87
CA GLU A 65 -5.62 17.07 18.68
C GLU A 65 -4.16 17.53 18.57
N ARG A 66 -3.39 16.84 17.73
CA ARG A 66 -2.04 17.26 17.35
C ARG A 66 -2.08 18.49 16.44
N GLY A 67 -1.16 19.42 16.67
CA GLY A 67 -0.96 20.63 15.87
C GLY A 67 -2.00 21.73 16.07
N VAL A 68 -2.73 21.68 17.19
CA VAL A 68 -3.62 22.75 17.64
C VAL A 68 -2.78 23.93 18.15
N LEU A 69 -3.08 25.14 17.69
CA LEU A 69 -2.47 26.37 18.19
C LEU A 69 -2.99 26.65 19.62
N LEU A 70 -2.07 26.91 20.54
CA LEU A 70 -2.37 27.16 21.94
C LEU A 70 -2.62 28.66 22.17
N THR A 71 -3.86 29.10 22.01
CA THR A 71 -4.34 30.44 22.40
C THR A 71 -4.68 30.48 23.89
N PRO A 72 -5.00 31.64 24.48
CA PRO A 72 -5.39 31.72 25.89
C PRO A 72 -6.49 30.73 26.29
N GLU A 73 -7.42 30.46 25.39
CA GLU A 73 -8.52 29.50 25.57
C GLU A 73 -8.01 28.07 25.70
N GLN A 74 -7.21 27.57 24.75
CA GLN A 74 -6.65 26.20 24.84
C GLN A 74 -5.69 26.04 26.01
N VAL A 75 -4.89 27.08 26.31
CA VAL A 75 -4.00 27.06 27.47
C VAL A 75 -4.82 26.98 28.78
N SER A 76 -5.95 27.67 28.86
CA SER A 76 -6.86 27.58 30.01
C SER A 76 -7.45 26.18 30.16
N GLU A 77 -7.87 25.57 29.05
CA GLU A 77 -8.39 24.20 29.03
C GLU A 77 -7.33 23.19 29.50
N LEU A 78 -6.11 23.24 28.93
CA LEU A 78 -5.01 22.38 29.36
C LEU A 78 -4.63 22.60 30.82
N SER A 79 -4.66 23.85 31.29
CA SER A 79 -4.39 24.19 32.69
C SER A 79 -5.39 23.54 33.64
N PHE A 80 -6.67 23.45 33.25
CA PHE A 80 -7.68 22.75 34.02
C PHE A 80 -7.34 21.27 34.19
N TYR A 81 -7.01 20.57 33.09
CA TYR A 81 -6.65 19.14 33.14
C TYR A 81 -5.31 18.87 33.85
N LEU A 82 -4.36 19.81 33.79
CA LEU A 82 -3.11 19.72 34.56
C LEU A 82 -3.35 19.89 36.06
N GLN A 83 -4.27 20.79 36.46
CA GLN A 83 -4.60 21.03 37.86
C GLN A 83 -5.45 19.91 38.47
N SER A 84 -6.35 19.31 37.69
CA SER A 84 -7.11 18.12 38.11
C SER A 84 -6.22 16.87 38.22
N GLY A 85 -5.05 16.88 37.58
CA GLY A 85 -4.14 15.75 37.50
C GLY A 85 -4.53 14.71 36.44
N ASP A 86 -5.51 15.04 35.58
CA ASP A 86 -5.92 14.19 34.46
C ASP A 86 -4.82 14.04 33.41
N ILE A 87 -3.97 15.06 33.29
CA ILE A 87 -2.71 15.01 32.53
C ILE A 87 -1.56 15.57 33.37
N LYS A 88 -0.34 15.06 33.12
CA LYS A 88 0.86 15.48 33.87
C LYS A 88 1.61 16.61 33.18
N GLU A 89 1.66 16.56 31.85
CA GLU A 89 2.44 17.44 31.01
C GLU A 89 1.93 17.41 29.57
N VAL A 90 2.24 18.45 28.81
CA VAL A 90 1.89 18.60 27.40
C VAL A 90 3.15 18.78 26.59
N GLU A 91 3.24 18.08 25.47
CA GLU A 91 4.33 18.24 24.51
C GLU A 91 3.92 19.30 23.48
N ILE A 92 4.70 20.38 23.41
CA ILE A 92 4.43 21.55 22.57
C ILE A 92 5.58 21.78 21.59
N THR A 93 5.30 22.48 20.50
CA THR A 93 6.29 22.76 19.46
C THR A 93 6.06 24.12 18.80
N ASN A 94 7.14 24.71 18.30
CA ASN A 94 7.12 25.99 17.57
C ASN A 94 6.59 25.87 16.13
N GLN A 95 6.27 24.65 15.65
CA GLN A 95 5.85 24.40 14.27
C GLN A 95 4.54 23.61 14.21
N CYS A 96 3.60 24.06 13.39
CA CYS A 96 2.38 23.31 13.12
C CYS A 96 2.65 22.14 12.17
N ARG A 97 2.40 20.91 12.61
CA ARG A 97 2.55 19.70 11.78
C ARG A 97 1.27 18.87 11.81
N ASN A 98 0.29 19.23 10.99
CA ASN A 98 -0.99 18.51 10.91
C ASN A 98 -0.98 17.33 9.94
N GLY A 99 -0.06 17.32 8.97
CA GLY A 99 0.10 16.22 8.05
C GLY A 99 0.41 14.92 8.80
N VAL A 100 -0.36 13.89 8.49
CA VAL A 100 -0.13 12.51 8.90
C VAL A 100 0.08 11.71 7.62
N GLU A 101 1.14 10.91 7.59
CA GLU A 101 1.36 9.97 6.51
C GLU A 101 0.37 8.81 6.63
N TYR A 102 -0.35 8.51 5.56
CA TYR A 102 -1.24 7.36 5.52
C TYR A 102 -0.40 6.09 5.36
N LEU A 103 -0.38 5.27 6.41
CA LEU A 103 0.25 3.96 6.44
C LEU A 103 -0.88 2.92 6.36
N GLY A 104 -1.41 2.72 5.15
CA GLY A 104 -2.48 1.79 4.88
C GLY A 104 -2.41 1.35 3.42
N GLY A 105 -2.46 0.06 3.18
CA GLY A 105 -2.38 -0.49 1.83
C GLY A 105 -1.82 -1.91 1.82
N GLY A 106 -2.32 -2.69 0.86
CA GLY A 106 -1.72 -3.98 0.52
C GLY A 106 -0.35 -3.81 -0.14
N PHE A 107 0.35 -4.91 -0.30
CA PHE A 107 1.59 -4.94 -1.08
C PHE A 107 1.28 -4.58 -2.53
N THR A 108 1.85 -3.46 -2.99
CA THR A 108 1.80 -3.04 -4.39
C THR A 108 3.17 -3.21 -5.01
N PRO A 109 3.30 -3.40 -6.33
CA PRO A 109 4.60 -3.49 -6.97
C PRO A 109 5.26 -2.11 -7.06
N TRP A 110 6.58 -2.12 -6.90
CA TRP A 110 7.46 -0.97 -7.04
C TRP A 110 8.57 -1.30 -8.02
N MET A 111 8.91 -0.33 -8.86
CA MET A 111 10.10 -0.42 -9.71
C MET A 111 11.18 0.51 -9.16
N ALA A 112 12.31 -0.09 -8.80
CA ALA A 112 13.49 0.61 -8.36
C ALA A 112 14.58 0.63 -9.44
N THR A 113 15.40 1.67 -9.45
CA THR A 113 16.64 1.73 -10.24
C THR A 113 17.81 1.78 -9.27
N VAL A 114 18.64 0.74 -9.28
CA VAL A 114 19.83 0.62 -8.45
C VAL A 114 21.07 0.67 -9.34
N LYS A 115 22.07 1.45 -8.95
CA LYS A 115 23.37 1.51 -9.61
C LYS A 115 24.37 0.68 -8.84
N VAL A 116 24.77 -0.45 -9.41
CA VAL A 116 25.77 -1.38 -8.87
C VAL A 116 26.98 -1.36 -9.78
N ASN A 117 28.19 -1.15 -9.23
CA ASN A 117 29.44 -1.17 -10.00
C ASN A 117 29.40 -0.30 -11.27
N GLY A 118 28.76 0.87 -11.18
CA GLY A 118 28.64 1.81 -12.30
C GLY A 118 27.50 1.53 -13.28
N LYS A 119 26.79 0.40 -13.18
CA LYS A 119 25.69 0.01 -14.08
C LYS A 119 24.33 0.16 -13.40
N ASN A 120 23.37 0.70 -14.14
CA ASN A 120 22.00 0.82 -13.66
C ASN A 120 21.22 -0.47 -13.95
N THR A 121 20.60 -1.02 -12.92
CA THR A 121 19.76 -2.20 -12.96
C THR A 121 18.39 -1.84 -12.42
N LYS A 122 17.32 -2.26 -13.10
CA LYS A 122 15.97 -2.13 -12.56
C LYS A 122 15.61 -3.35 -11.73
N MET A 123 15.02 -3.12 -10.57
CA MET A 123 14.54 -4.16 -9.67
C MET A 123 13.05 -4.00 -9.44
N LEU A 124 12.31 -5.10 -9.48
CA LEU A 124 10.91 -5.16 -9.06
C LEU A 124 10.87 -5.65 -7.62
N LEU A 125 10.07 -5.01 -6.77
CA LEU A 125 9.80 -5.45 -5.40
C LEU A 125 8.36 -5.13 -5.03
N PHE A 126 7.91 -5.64 -3.89
CA PHE A 126 6.57 -5.37 -3.37
C PHE A 126 6.67 -4.69 -2.01
N ALA A 127 5.83 -3.69 -1.79
CA ALA A 127 5.77 -2.97 -0.51
C ALA A 127 4.43 -2.25 -0.35
N GLN A 128 4.08 -1.98 0.90
CA GLN A 128 2.90 -1.22 1.32
C GLN A 128 3.15 0.28 1.18
N ASP A 129 4.34 0.75 1.53
CA ASP A 129 4.74 2.16 1.46
C ASP A 129 6.19 2.34 0.97
N ILE A 130 6.58 3.60 0.74
CA ILE A 130 7.89 3.94 0.18
C ILE A 130 9.05 3.69 1.14
N ASN A 131 8.82 3.81 2.46
CA ASN A 131 9.85 3.60 3.47
C ASN A 131 10.14 2.11 3.57
N GLN A 132 9.10 1.27 3.64
CA GLN A 132 9.23 -0.18 3.58
C GLN A 132 9.88 -0.64 2.27
N ALA A 133 9.47 -0.07 1.13
CA ALA A 133 10.09 -0.37 -0.16
C ALA A 133 11.59 -0.04 -0.17
N LEU A 134 12.00 1.05 0.48
CA LEU A 134 13.40 1.43 0.60
C LEU A 134 14.19 0.47 1.50
N GLU A 135 13.60 0.00 2.60
CA GLU A 135 14.21 -0.97 3.51
C GLU A 135 14.41 -2.33 2.82
N ILE A 136 13.36 -2.89 2.22
CA ILE A 136 13.41 -4.14 1.44
C ILE A 136 14.47 -4.05 0.36
N LEU A 137 14.47 -2.95 -0.41
CA LEU A 137 15.42 -2.77 -1.51
C LEU A 137 16.85 -2.70 -1.02
N LYS A 138 17.13 -2.02 0.10
CA LYS A 138 18.47 -1.95 0.68
C LYS A 138 18.94 -3.32 1.10
N ASP A 139 18.16 -4.01 1.93
CA ASP A 139 18.51 -5.33 2.49
C ASP A 139 18.77 -6.34 1.37
N TYR A 140 17.82 -6.49 0.44
CA TYR A 140 17.98 -7.42 -0.67
C TYR A 140 19.18 -7.08 -1.57
N THR A 141 19.45 -5.78 -1.80
CA THR A 141 20.62 -5.39 -2.61
C THR A 141 21.94 -5.69 -1.89
N GLU A 142 21.99 -5.53 -0.56
CA GLU A 142 23.16 -5.86 0.26
C GLU A 142 23.49 -7.37 0.20
N LEU A 143 22.48 -8.22 0.13
CA LEU A 143 22.65 -9.68 -0.01
C LEU A 143 23.12 -10.08 -1.42
N GLU A 144 22.58 -9.45 -2.46
CA GLU A 144 22.83 -9.85 -3.86
C GLU A 144 24.10 -9.24 -4.46
N THR A 145 24.66 -8.20 -3.86
CA THR A 145 25.75 -7.42 -4.44
C THR A 145 26.94 -7.29 -3.51
N SER A 146 28.14 -7.59 -4.03
CA SER A 146 29.39 -7.18 -3.38
C SER A 146 29.76 -5.73 -3.73
N GLY A 147 30.04 -4.91 -2.72
CA GLY A 147 30.54 -3.54 -2.88
C GLY A 147 29.45 -2.47 -2.72
N SER A 148 29.78 -1.23 -3.09
CA SER A 148 28.86 -0.09 -2.93
C SER A 148 27.81 -0.03 -4.03
N PHE A 149 26.57 0.29 -3.65
CA PHE A 149 25.48 0.57 -4.58
C PHE A 149 24.80 1.90 -4.27
N PHE A 150 24.08 2.44 -5.26
CA PHE A 150 23.22 3.62 -5.08
C PHE A 150 21.80 3.30 -5.50
N ILE A 151 20.82 3.64 -4.65
CA ILE A 151 19.41 3.64 -5.05
C ILE A 151 19.16 4.98 -5.74
N LEU A 152 18.92 4.95 -7.06
CA LEU A 152 18.73 6.15 -7.87
C LEU A 152 17.27 6.62 -7.93
N GLY A 153 16.33 5.72 -7.68
CA GLY A 153 14.91 6.05 -7.63
C GLY A 153 14.05 4.81 -7.39
N ILE A 154 12.93 5.03 -6.72
CA ILE A 154 11.92 4.01 -6.43
C ILE A 154 10.57 4.60 -6.82
N LYS A 155 9.75 3.83 -7.55
CA LYS A 155 8.47 4.32 -8.04
C LYS A 155 7.39 3.25 -7.90
N GLN A 156 6.34 3.59 -7.18
CA GLN A 156 5.15 2.76 -7.05
C GLN A 156 4.49 2.53 -8.41
N ARG A 157 3.88 1.37 -8.55
CA ARG A 157 3.06 0.94 -9.68
C ARG A 157 1.74 0.38 -9.15
N SER A 158 0.95 1.24 -8.51
CA SER A 158 -0.28 0.87 -7.79
C SER A 158 -1.26 0.05 -8.62
N SER A 159 -1.42 0.36 -9.91
CA SER A 159 -2.32 -0.34 -10.83
C SER A 159 -1.64 -1.46 -11.62
N LEU A 160 -0.42 -1.88 -11.29
CA LEU A 160 0.28 -2.93 -12.02
C LEU A 160 0.03 -4.28 -11.36
N ILE A 161 -0.36 -5.28 -12.14
CA ILE A 161 -0.40 -6.68 -11.69
C ILE A 161 0.87 -7.38 -12.17
N TYR A 162 1.66 -7.88 -11.24
CA TYR A 162 2.76 -8.77 -11.58
C TYR A 162 2.25 -10.21 -11.67
N ILE A 163 2.50 -10.87 -12.81
CA ILE A 163 2.22 -12.29 -12.99
C ILE A 163 3.56 -13.01 -12.97
N ASP A 164 3.84 -13.73 -11.88
CA ASP A 164 5.03 -14.55 -11.82
C ASP A 164 4.93 -15.71 -12.83
N SER A 165 5.93 -15.77 -13.70
CA SER A 165 6.01 -16.72 -14.80
C SER A 165 6.10 -18.20 -14.39
N GLN A 166 6.23 -18.52 -13.09
CA GLN A 166 6.03 -19.91 -12.64
C GLN A 166 4.59 -20.41 -12.87
N LEU A 167 3.64 -19.51 -13.16
CA LEU A 167 2.30 -19.86 -13.67
C LEU A 167 2.31 -20.32 -15.14
N SER A 168 3.42 -20.23 -15.87
CA SER A 168 3.46 -20.51 -17.33
C SER A 168 3.71 -21.97 -17.72
N SER A 169 4.10 -22.84 -16.79
CA SER A 169 4.38 -24.27 -17.07
C SER A 169 3.18 -25.21 -16.92
N TYR A 170 2.01 -24.70 -16.54
CA TYR A 170 0.82 -25.51 -16.34
C TYR A 170 -0.19 -25.20 -17.45
N ALA A 171 -0.17 -25.99 -18.51
CA ALA A 171 -1.24 -25.98 -19.49
C ALA A 171 -2.54 -26.44 -18.78
N MET A 172 -3.64 -25.71 -18.95
CA MET A 172 -4.94 -26.18 -18.45
C MET A 172 -5.54 -27.17 -19.45
N ASN A 173 -6.08 -28.29 -18.97
CA ASN A 173 -6.91 -29.15 -19.83
C ASN A 173 -8.29 -28.50 -20.08
N GLU A 174 -9.11 -29.10 -20.95
CA GLU A 174 -10.48 -28.64 -21.27
C GLU A 174 -11.43 -28.57 -20.06
N LYS A 175 -11.00 -29.04 -18.88
CA LYS A 175 -11.73 -29.01 -17.60
C LYS A 175 -11.16 -28.00 -16.59
N GLY A 176 -10.14 -27.23 -16.96
CA GLY A 176 -9.52 -26.22 -16.09
C GLY A 176 -8.65 -26.80 -14.97
N GLU A 177 -8.12 -28.01 -15.15
CA GLU A 177 -7.14 -28.64 -14.25
C GLU A 177 -5.72 -28.44 -14.81
N ALA A 178 -4.77 -28.20 -13.91
CA ALA A 178 -3.36 -27.98 -14.26
C ALA A 178 -2.70 -29.27 -14.78
N VAL A 179 -2.14 -29.23 -15.99
CA VAL A 179 -1.35 -30.30 -16.60
C VAL A 179 0.11 -29.83 -16.70
N VAL A 180 1.03 -30.63 -16.16
CA VAL A 180 2.47 -30.45 -16.37
C VAL A 180 2.81 -31.04 -17.73
N ASP A 181 3.26 -30.21 -18.67
CA ASP A 181 3.63 -30.67 -20.01
C ASP A 181 5.04 -31.27 -20.00
N GLU A 182 5.14 -32.56 -19.66
CA GLU A 182 6.38 -33.32 -19.78
C GLU A 182 6.59 -33.76 -21.25
N LYS A 183 7.03 -32.82 -22.11
CA LYS A 183 7.91 -33.02 -23.29
C LYS A 183 7.78 -31.87 -24.29
N ASP A 184 8.87 -31.17 -24.56
CA ASP A 184 9.38 -31.00 -25.93
C ASP A 184 10.78 -30.34 -25.93
N ASP A 185 11.65 -30.82 -26.82
CA ASP A 185 13.06 -30.46 -26.99
C ASP A 185 13.28 -28.92 -27.09
N GLU A 186 13.87 -28.31 -26.07
CA GLU A 186 13.98 -26.86 -25.91
C GLU A 186 14.94 -26.19 -26.91
N LYS A 187 14.39 -25.56 -27.96
CA LYS A 187 14.89 -24.24 -28.35
C LYS A 187 14.51 -23.29 -27.21
N VAL A 188 15.44 -23.00 -26.30
CA VAL A 188 15.23 -22.03 -25.21
C VAL A 188 14.78 -20.70 -25.81
N VAL A 189 13.48 -20.44 -25.77
CA VAL A 189 12.91 -19.19 -26.28
C VAL A 189 13.28 -18.10 -25.28
N LYS A 190 14.09 -17.12 -25.72
CA LYS A 190 14.55 -16.04 -24.84
C LYS A 190 13.37 -15.21 -24.36
N GLN A 191 12.96 -15.42 -23.12
CA GLN A 191 11.93 -14.60 -22.47
C GLN A 191 12.51 -13.27 -21.97
N ARG A 192 11.64 -12.25 -21.94
CA ARG A 192 11.92 -10.95 -21.32
C ARG A 192 10.66 -10.44 -20.64
N PHE A 193 10.82 -9.48 -19.75
CA PHE A 193 9.66 -8.83 -19.14
C PHE A 193 8.94 -7.94 -20.15
N TYR A 194 7.62 -7.99 -20.12
CA TYR A 194 6.72 -7.13 -20.87
C TYR A 194 5.81 -6.37 -19.90
N ILE A 195 5.66 -5.07 -20.14
CA ILE A 195 4.55 -4.28 -19.59
C ILE A 195 3.44 -4.32 -20.65
N VAL A 196 2.29 -4.86 -20.28
CA VAL A 196 1.13 -5.02 -21.16
C VAL A 196 -0.03 -4.20 -20.60
N ASP A 197 -0.46 -3.20 -21.34
CA ASP A 197 -1.70 -2.48 -21.06
C ASP A 197 -2.83 -3.18 -21.82
N ALA A 198 -3.88 -3.58 -21.12
CA ALA A 198 -5.00 -4.30 -21.69
C ALA A 198 -6.35 -3.70 -21.25
N SER A 199 -7.31 -3.72 -22.16
CA SER A 199 -8.72 -3.51 -21.85
C SER A 199 -9.37 -4.86 -21.58
N ILE A 200 -10.10 -4.94 -20.46
CA ILE A 200 -10.75 -6.15 -20.00
C ILE A 200 -12.25 -5.91 -19.96
N GLN A 201 -12.99 -6.80 -20.62
CA GLN A 201 -14.44 -6.87 -20.59
C GLN A 201 -14.87 -8.12 -19.82
N ASN A 202 -15.82 -7.97 -18.89
CA ASN A 202 -16.51 -9.13 -18.30
C ASN A 202 -17.49 -9.69 -19.33
N LEU A 203 -17.39 -10.99 -19.61
CA LEU A 203 -18.29 -11.68 -20.53
C LEU A 203 -19.21 -12.60 -19.71
N ASP A 204 -20.50 -12.55 -20.03
CA ASP A 204 -21.47 -13.52 -19.51
C ASP A 204 -21.15 -14.92 -20.03
N ALA A 205 -21.63 -15.96 -19.33
CA ALA A 205 -21.35 -17.36 -19.67
C ALA A 205 -21.77 -17.74 -21.11
N THR A 206 -22.69 -16.99 -21.71
CA THR A 206 -23.24 -17.16 -23.06
C THR A 206 -22.51 -16.33 -24.14
N GLN A 207 -21.62 -15.40 -23.76
CA GLN A 207 -20.87 -14.57 -24.68
C GLN A 207 -19.41 -15.06 -24.80
N ASP A 208 -18.98 -15.29 -26.05
CA ASP A 208 -17.61 -15.73 -26.36
C ASP A 208 -16.79 -14.65 -27.09
N GLN A 209 -17.36 -13.47 -27.34
CA GLN A 209 -16.69 -12.39 -28.07
C GLN A 209 -16.83 -11.05 -27.35
N VAL A 210 -15.80 -10.23 -27.50
CA VAL A 210 -15.77 -8.82 -27.08
C VAL A 210 -16.86 -8.08 -27.87
N GLU A 211 -17.72 -7.35 -27.18
CA GLU A 211 -18.81 -6.58 -27.79
C GLU A 211 -18.49 -5.08 -27.74
N ASP A 212 -18.66 -4.40 -28.88
CA ASP A 212 -18.48 -2.95 -28.97
C ASP A 212 -19.57 -2.23 -28.17
N GLY A 213 -19.17 -1.29 -27.31
CA GLY A 213 -20.09 -0.46 -26.52
C GLY A 213 -20.43 -1.01 -25.13
N VAL A 214 -19.73 -2.06 -24.67
CA VAL A 214 -19.81 -2.58 -23.30
C VAL A 214 -18.71 -1.98 -22.43
N ASP A 215 -18.96 -1.89 -21.13
CA ASP A 215 -17.99 -1.41 -20.15
C ASP A 215 -16.71 -2.26 -20.14
N VAL A 216 -15.58 -1.56 -20.26
CA VAL A 216 -14.24 -2.13 -20.20
C VAL A 216 -13.45 -1.39 -19.12
N TYR A 217 -12.64 -2.13 -18.37
CA TYR A 217 -11.65 -1.52 -17.48
C TYR A 217 -10.23 -1.76 -17.99
N CYS A 218 -9.36 -0.79 -17.73
CA CYS A 218 -7.97 -0.82 -18.16
C CYS A 218 -7.09 -1.37 -17.04
N GLN A 219 -6.24 -2.34 -17.38
CA GLN A 219 -5.33 -2.97 -16.44
C GLN A 219 -3.94 -3.10 -17.06
N THR A 220 -2.90 -2.77 -16.29
CA THR A 220 -1.51 -2.99 -16.69
C THR A 220 -0.98 -4.25 -16.03
N PHE A 221 -0.31 -5.10 -16.81
CA PHE A 221 0.33 -6.33 -16.37
C PHE A 221 1.84 -6.28 -16.58
N LEU A 222 2.60 -6.93 -15.70
CA LEU A 222 4.02 -7.18 -15.86
C LEU A 222 4.27 -8.68 -15.75
N LEU A 223 4.88 -9.26 -16.79
CA LEU A 223 5.17 -10.69 -16.81
C LEU A 223 6.35 -11.01 -17.73
N LYS A 224 7.03 -12.14 -17.49
CA LYS A 224 7.99 -12.68 -18.45
C LYS A 224 7.25 -13.40 -19.56
N SER A 225 7.56 -13.03 -20.80
CA SER A 225 6.99 -13.68 -21.97
C SER A 225 7.96 -13.66 -23.14
N ALA A 226 7.69 -14.49 -24.15
CA ALA A 226 8.47 -14.52 -25.38
C ALA A 226 8.10 -13.35 -26.30
N ASN A 227 6.80 -13.03 -26.37
CA ASN A 227 6.23 -12.00 -27.25
C ASN A 227 4.86 -11.52 -26.70
N ALA A 228 4.22 -10.58 -27.40
CA ALA A 228 2.94 -10.01 -26.97
C ALA A 228 1.79 -11.05 -26.98
N ASP A 229 1.75 -11.95 -27.96
CA ASP A 229 0.68 -12.95 -28.08
C ASP A 229 0.75 -13.99 -26.95
N SER A 230 1.95 -14.47 -26.63
CA SER A 230 2.16 -15.34 -25.47
C SER A 230 1.85 -14.63 -24.15
N ALA A 231 2.14 -13.33 -24.04
CA ALA A 231 1.76 -12.54 -22.88
C ALA A 231 0.23 -12.42 -22.76
N LYS A 232 -0.49 -12.22 -23.87
CA LYS A 232 -1.96 -12.21 -23.90
C LYS A 232 -2.53 -13.49 -23.30
N LYS A 233 -2.08 -14.64 -23.79
CA LYS A 233 -2.54 -15.95 -23.34
C LYS A 233 -2.27 -16.19 -21.85
N GLN A 234 -1.12 -15.74 -21.35
CA GLN A 234 -0.79 -15.82 -19.92
C GLN A 234 -1.70 -14.93 -19.06
N ILE A 235 -2.06 -13.75 -19.54
CA ILE A 235 -3.00 -12.85 -18.86
C ILE A 235 -4.41 -13.48 -18.85
N GLU A 236 -4.89 -14.00 -19.97
CA GLU A 236 -6.18 -14.71 -20.06
C GLU A 236 -6.26 -15.86 -19.05
N LEU A 237 -5.19 -16.66 -18.95
CA LEU A 237 -5.10 -17.77 -18.00
C LEU A 237 -5.10 -17.28 -16.54
N TYR A 238 -4.34 -16.22 -16.23
CA TYR A 238 -4.30 -15.63 -14.90
C TYR A 238 -5.69 -15.14 -14.47
N MET A 239 -6.39 -14.43 -15.36
CA MET A 239 -7.73 -13.90 -15.08
C MET A 239 -8.74 -15.04 -14.84
N ALA A 240 -8.74 -16.08 -15.68
CA ALA A 240 -9.61 -17.24 -15.50
C ALA A 240 -9.37 -17.95 -14.15
N ARG A 241 -8.10 -18.08 -13.75
CA ARG A 241 -7.74 -18.64 -12.43
C ARG A 241 -8.27 -17.78 -11.29
N LYS A 242 -8.11 -16.45 -11.36
CA LYS A 242 -8.57 -15.54 -10.31
C LYS A 242 -10.09 -15.54 -10.17
N ALA A 243 -10.85 -15.63 -11.26
CA ALA A 243 -12.30 -15.80 -11.20
C ALA A 243 -12.70 -17.12 -10.52
N LYS A 244 -12.02 -18.23 -10.84
CA LYS A 244 -12.27 -19.51 -10.18
C LYS A 244 -11.99 -19.46 -8.67
N GLU A 245 -10.87 -18.88 -8.26
CA GLU A 245 -10.52 -18.69 -6.84
C GLU A 245 -11.60 -17.87 -6.10
N ARG A 246 -12.12 -16.81 -6.72
CA ARG A 246 -13.20 -15.99 -6.13
C ARG A 246 -14.50 -16.76 -6.00
N ALA A 247 -14.89 -17.52 -7.02
CA ALA A 247 -16.08 -18.36 -7.00
C ALA A 247 -16.01 -19.43 -5.89
N GLU A 248 -14.85 -20.06 -5.71
CA GLU A 248 -14.63 -21.07 -4.65
C GLU A 248 -14.67 -20.46 -3.24
N THR A 249 -14.22 -19.21 -3.07
CA THR A 249 -14.33 -18.48 -1.79
C THR A 249 -15.71 -17.87 -1.53
N GLY A 250 -16.68 -18.07 -2.42
CA GLY A 250 -18.03 -17.51 -2.30
C GLY A 250 -18.12 -16.00 -2.55
N LYS A 251 -17.05 -15.37 -3.07
CA LYS A 251 -17.03 -13.95 -3.43
C LYS A 251 -17.70 -13.67 -4.77
N GLU A 252 -17.84 -14.68 -5.63
CA GLU A 252 -18.55 -14.58 -6.91
C GLU A 252 -19.49 -15.80 -7.05
N ALA A 253 -20.73 -15.58 -7.50
CA ALA A 253 -21.71 -16.65 -7.65
C ALA A 253 -21.49 -17.51 -8.92
N ILE A 254 -20.77 -16.98 -9.91
CA ILE A 254 -20.56 -17.58 -11.23
C ILE A 254 -19.13 -17.29 -11.70
N ILE A 255 -18.50 -18.24 -12.41
CA ILE A 255 -17.20 -18.04 -13.06
C ILE A 255 -17.39 -17.12 -14.28
N CYS A 256 -16.81 -15.93 -14.25
CA CYS A 256 -16.81 -14.99 -15.36
C CYS A 256 -15.83 -15.40 -16.46
N LYS A 257 -16.22 -15.22 -17.73
CA LYS A 257 -15.28 -15.19 -18.86
C LYS A 257 -14.77 -13.75 -19.03
N TYR A 258 -13.58 -13.60 -19.61
CA TYR A 258 -13.01 -12.28 -19.86
C TYR A 258 -12.64 -12.11 -21.34
N GLY A 259 -13.08 -11.01 -21.92
CA GLY A 259 -12.60 -10.52 -23.20
C GLY A 259 -11.38 -9.63 -22.97
N ILE A 260 -10.21 -10.03 -23.51
CA ILE A 260 -8.96 -9.28 -23.32
C ILE A 260 -8.48 -8.71 -24.65
N THR A 261 -8.27 -7.40 -24.69
CA THR A 261 -7.70 -6.69 -25.83
C THR A 261 -6.41 -6.00 -25.39
N ILE A 262 -5.28 -6.33 -26.03
CA ILE A 262 -4.00 -5.66 -25.75
C ILE A 262 -4.01 -4.29 -26.41
N ASN A 263 -3.88 -3.24 -25.59
CA ASN A 263 -3.74 -1.86 -26.03
C ASN A 263 -2.27 -1.54 -26.38
N ALA A 264 -1.34 -2.02 -25.53
CA ALA A 264 0.09 -1.87 -25.74
C ALA A 264 0.85 -3.01 -25.08
N ALA A 265 1.96 -3.44 -25.69
CA ALA A 265 2.87 -4.41 -25.10
C ALA A 265 4.31 -3.97 -25.36
N SER A 266 5.03 -3.59 -24.31
CA SER A 266 6.39 -3.06 -24.41
C SER A 266 7.39 -3.87 -23.59
N PRO A 267 8.55 -4.24 -24.16
CA PRO A 267 9.57 -4.95 -23.41
C PRO A 267 10.23 -4.01 -22.38
N VAL A 268 10.46 -4.52 -21.17
CA VAL A 268 11.14 -3.79 -20.09
C VAL A 268 12.35 -4.58 -19.59
N GLY A 269 13.48 -3.89 -19.43
CA GLY A 269 14.68 -4.47 -18.83
C GLY A 269 14.57 -4.45 -17.31
N ILE A 270 14.21 -5.58 -16.71
CA ILE A 270 14.27 -5.82 -15.25
C ILE A 270 15.41 -6.81 -15.01
N GLY A 271 16.38 -6.41 -14.20
CA GLY A 271 17.55 -7.24 -13.91
C GLY A 271 17.35 -8.18 -12.74
N SER A 272 16.49 -7.82 -11.78
CA SER A 272 16.12 -8.69 -10.66
C SER A 272 14.68 -8.45 -10.22
N VAL A 273 14.05 -9.48 -9.67
CA VAL A 273 12.78 -9.39 -8.96
C VAL A 273 13.06 -9.86 -7.53
N VAL A 274 12.75 -9.01 -6.55
CA VAL A 274 12.81 -9.39 -5.14
C VAL A 274 11.72 -10.45 -4.90
N PRO A 275 12.04 -11.60 -4.29
CA PRO A 275 11.05 -12.62 -3.97
C PRO A 275 9.91 -12.04 -3.13
N GLU A 276 8.68 -12.50 -3.39
CA GLU A 276 7.49 -12.04 -2.67
C GLU A 276 7.60 -12.36 -1.18
N ASP A 277 8.02 -13.58 -0.82
CA ASP A 277 8.24 -13.98 0.58
C ASP A 277 9.26 -13.09 1.31
N PHE A 278 10.30 -12.64 0.60
CA PHE A 278 11.28 -11.70 1.16
C PHE A 278 10.62 -10.35 1.44
N SER A 279 9.80 -9.85 0.53
CA SER A 279 9.06 -8.61 0.72
C SER A 279 8.06 -8.72 1.88
N MET A 280 7.36 -9.85 1.97
CA MET A 280 6.36 -10.14 3.00
C MET A 280 6.94 -10.21 4.42
N ALA A 281 8.23 -10.54 4.57
CA ALA A 281 8.91 -10.54 5.86
C ALA A 281 8.93 -9.15 6.54
N TYR A 282 8.75 -8.07 5.78
CA TYR A 282 8.72 -6.69 6.29
C TYR A 282 7.30 -6.19 6.53
N LYS A 283 6.27 -7.03 6.37
CA LYS A 283 4.87 -6.62 6.52
C LYS A 283 4.64 -5.98 7.89
N HIS A 284 4.12 -4.76 7.89
CA HIS A 284 3.68 -4.10 9.11
C HIS A 284 2.17 -4.30 9.29
N ALA A 285 1.70 -4.27 10.55
CA ALA A 285 0.28 -4.35 10.85
C ALA A 285 -0.46 -3.17 10.19
N GLU A 286 -1.62 -3.43 9.60
CA GLU A 286 -2.48 -2.36 9.07
C GLU A 286 -2.82 -1.38 10.19
N SER A 287 -2.63 -0.09 9.93
CA SER A 287 -2.99 0.95 10.89
C SER A 287 -4.50 0.90 11.18
N ASP A 288 -4.91 1.25 12.39
CA ASP A 288 -6.32 1.24 12.76
C ASP A 288 -7.16 2.19 11.89
N PHE A 289 -6.53 3.21 11.30
CA PHE A 289 -7.16 4.10 10.32
C PHE A 289 -7.46 3.40 8.99
N ALA A 290 -6.64 2.45 8.54
CA ALA A 290 -6.92 1.64 7.35
C ALA A 290 -8.15 0.73 7.57
N LYS A 291 -8.33 0.20 8.78
CA LYS A 291 -9.52 -0.59 9.16
C LYS A 291 -10.80 0.24 9.20
N GLU A 292 -10.71 1.54 9.45
CA GLU A 292 -11.86 2.45 9.41
C GLU A 292 -12.23 2.90 8.00
N VAL A 293 -11.24 3.07 7.10
CA VAL A 293 -11.48 3.40 5.69
C VAL A 293 -12.13 2.22 4.97
N GLU A 294 -11.62 0.99 5.13
CA GLU A 294 -12.26 -0.20 4.53
C GLU A 294 -13.70 -0.43 5.02
N LYS A 295 -14.00 -0.08 6.29
CA LYS A 295 -15.36 -0.12 6.84
C LYS A 295 -16.29 0.97 6.29
N LYS A 296 -15.74 2.06 5.78
CA LYS A 296 -16.52 3.12 5.13
C LYS A 296 -16.77 2.79 3.68
N ASP A 297 -15.75 2.32 2.96
CA ASP A 297 -15.88 1.90 1.56
C ASP A 297 -16.88 0.73 1.45
N SER A 298 -16.86 -0.24 2.39
CA SER A 298 -17.86 -1.31 2.43
C SER A 298 -19.28 -0.85 2.76
N LYS A 299 -19.44 0.31 3.43
CA LYS A 299 -20.75 0.87 3.78
C LYS A 299 -21.32 1.76 2.68
N GLU A 300 -20.47 2.45 1.92
CA GLU A 300 -20.91 3.19 0.74
C GLU A 300 -21.36 2.22 -0.38
N GLU A 301 -20.71 1.06 -0.52
CA GLU A 301 -21.19 -0.01 -1.43
C GLU A 301 -22.57 -0.56 -1.01
N ASP A 302 -22.84 -0.72 0.29
CA ASP A 302 -24.14 -1.18 0.81
C ASP A 302 -25.25 -0.09 0.75
N GLU A 303 -24.89 1.19 0.79
CA GLU A 303 -25.86 2.32 0.72
C GLU A 303 -26.28 2.63 -0.71
N ASP A 304 -25.42 2.40 -1.71
CA ASP A 304 -25.77 2.55 -3.13
C ASP A 304 -26.73 1.43 -3.61
N GLU A 305 -26.61 0.20 -3.08
CA GLU A 305 -27.55 -0.91 -3.39
C GLU A 305 -28.96 -0.72 -2.78
N ASN A 306 -29.10 0.11 -1.74
CA ASN A 306 -30.38 0.34 -1.04
C ASN A 306 -31.11 1.63 -1.48
N SER A 307 -30.60 2.32 -2.50
CA SER A 307 -31.23 3.55 -3.05
C SER A 307 -32.05 3.32 -4.32
N GLU A 308 -32.11 2.08 -4.81
CA GLU A 308 -32.97 1.63 -5.92
C GLU A 308 -34.07 0.67 -5.44
N GLU A 309 -34.93 1.10 -4.50
CA GLU A 309 -36.28 0.54 -4.30
C GLU A 309 -37.35 1.64 -4.20
#